data_AF-A0A968BWB7-F1
#
_entry.id   AF-A0A968BWB7-F1
#
_cell.length_a   1.000
_cell.length_b   1.000
_cell.length_c   1.000
_cell.angle_alpha   90.00
_cell.angle_beta   90.00
_cell.angle_gamma   90.00
#
_symmetry.space_group_name_H-M   'P 1'
#
loop_
_entity.id
_entity.type
_entity.pdbx_description
1 polymer ?
#
loop_
_entity_poly.entity_id
_entity_poly.type
_entity_poly.pdbx_seq_one_letter_code
_entity_poly.pdbx_strand_id
1 'polypeptide(L)' 'KRAFNFLRVWDCQLSADSVAATIVEAFFLQMLRNTVAVKLGPLTDYFVGKELHPAVPDSFYLYRSASWLLGLMEEAPADW' A
#
# COMPACT_ATOMS: atom_id res chain seq x y z
N LYS A 1 -3.18 16.05 -9.83
CA LYS A 1 -2.92 16.07 -11.30
C LYS A 1 -1.47 15.73 -11.66
N ARG A 2 -0.44 16.32 -11.01
CA ARG A 2 0.98 16.00 -11.30
C ARG A 2 1.36 14.53 -11.04
N ALA A 3 0.94 13.95 -9.90
CA ALA A 3 1.21 12.55 -9.58
C ALA A 3 0.67 11.56 -10.64
N PHE A 4 -0.55 11.79 -11.14
CA PHE A 4 -1.13 11.00 -12.23
C PHE A 4 -0.31 11.02 -13.52
N ASN A 5 0.39 12.11 -13.82
CA ASN A 5 1.23 12.16 -15.02
C ASN A 5 2.43 11.21 -14.91
N PHE A 6 3.02 11.06 -13.72
CA PHE A 6 4.09 10.09 -13.48
C PHE A 6 3.57 8.66 -13.61
N LEU A 7 2.41 8.36 -13.03
CA LEU A 7 1.79 7.03 -13.12
C LEU A 7 1.43 6.64 -14.55
N ARG A 8 0.97 7.59 -15.37
CA ARG A 8 0.52 7.31 -16.75
C ARG A 8 1.64 6.84 -17.68
N VAL A 9 2.88 7.27 -17.42
CA VAL A 9 4.06 6.92 -18.23
C VAL A 9 4.97 5.91 -17.54
N TRP A 10 4.52 5.37 -16.40
CA TRP A 10 5.30 4.42 -15.62
C TRP A 10 5.38 3.07 -16.35
N ASP A 11 6.57 2.49 -16.38
CA ASP A 11 6.90 1.19 -16.95
C ASP A 11 6.64 0.02 -15.97
N CYS A 12 6.02 0.31 -14.83
CA CYS A 12 5.76 -0.62 -13.73
C CYS A 12 7.03 -1.25 -13.13
N GLN A 13 8.20 -0.67 -13.37
CA GLN A 13 9.44 -1.12 -12.73
C GLN A 13 9.62 -0.47 -11.36
N LEU A 14 9.98 -1.30 -10.38
CA LEU A 14 10.37 -0.87 -9.04
C LEU A 14 11.89 -0.63 -9.03
N SER A 15 12.28 0.63 -9.09
CA SER A 15 13.67 1.07 -8.95
C SER A 15 13.77 2.18 -7.91
N ALA A 16 14.94 2.36 -7.30
CA ALA A 16 15.15 3.34 -6.24
C ALA A 16 14.93 4.80 -6.70
N ASP A 17 15.05 5.06 -8.01
CA ASP A 17 14.84 6.35 -8.65
C ASP A 17 13.45 6.51 -9.28
N SER A 18 12.59 5.48 -9.19
CA SER A 18 11.24 5.52 -9.76
C SER A 18 10.29 6.34 -8.88
N VAL A 19 10.08 7.59 -9.27
CA VAL A 19 9.09 8.49 -8.64
C VAL A 19 7.68 7.87 -8.67
N ALA A 20 7.33 7.16 -9.73
CA ALA A 20 6.03 6.51 -9.86
C ALA A 20 5.88 5.34 -8.87
N ALA A 21 6.92 4.52 -8.68
CA ALA A 21 6.93 3.46 -7.68
C ALA A 21 6.70 4.02 -6.27
N THR A 22 7.42 5.09 -5.89
CA THR A 22 7.23 5.77 -4.60
C THR A 22 5.82 6.31 -4.43
N ILE A 23 5.23 6.90 -5.47
CA ILE A 23 3.84 7.39 -5.42
C ILE A 23 2.87 6.25 -5.16
N VAL A 24 3.01 5.11 -5.86
CA VAL A 24 2.15 3.94 -5.67
C VAL A 24 2.29 3.38 -4.27
N GLU A 25 3.50 3.21 -3.78
CA GLU A 25 3.78 2.70 -2.44
C GLU A 25 3.16 3.58 -1.35
N ALA A 26 3.41 4.89 -1.40
CA ALA A 26 2.87 5.84 -0.42
C ALA A 26 1.34 5.87 -0.45
N PHE A 27 0.75 5.87 -1.66
CA PHE A 27 -0.70 5.83 -1.82
C PHE A 27 -1.28 4.54 -1.23
N PHE A 28 -0.66 3.40 -1.52
CA PHE A 28 -1.09 2.11 -1.03
C PHE A 28 -1.02 2.01 0.49
N LEU A 29 0.10 2.41 1.11
CA LEU A 29 0.27 2.42 2.56
C LEU A 29 -0.77 3.31 3.24
N GLN A 30 -1.09 4.47 2.65
CA GLN A 30 -2.12 5.36 3.18
C GLN A 30 -3.51 4.72 3.11
N MET A 31 -3.86 4.07 1.99
CA MET A 31 -5.14 3.36 1.89
C MET A 31 -5.25 2.22 2.89
N LEU A 32 -4.20 1.42 3.03
CA LEU A 32 -4.16 0.32 3.99
C LEU A 32 -4.35 0.84 5.41
N ARG A 33 -3.61 1.88 5.79
CA ARG A 33 -3.72 2.55 7.09
C ARG A 33 -5.13 3.06 7.36
N ASN A 34 -5.74 3.76 6.40
CA ASN A 34 -7.10 4.28 6.54
C ASN A 34 -8.12 3.17 6.73
N THR A 35 -7.97 2.07 5.99
CA THR A 35 -8.87 0.92 6.04
C THR A 35 -8.82 0.24 7.40
N VAL A 36 -7.62 -0.10 7.88
CA VAL A 36 -7.49 -0.85 9.14
C VAL A 36 -7.66 0.02 10.37
N ALA A 37 -7.46 1.34 10.26
CA ALA A 37 -7.64 2.28 11.38
C ALA A 37 -9.05 2.29 11.96
N VAL A 38 -10.06 2.04 11.12
CA VAL A 38 -11.46 1.96 11.56
C VAL A 38 -11.67 0.85 12.60
N LYS A 39 -10.94 -0.26 12.48
CA LYS A 39 -11.08 -1.43 13.37
C LYS A 39 -10.00 -1.50 14.45
N LEU A 40 -8.76 -1.15 14.09
CA LEU A 40 -7.60 -1.34 14.94
C LEU A 40 -7.27 -0.12 15.81
N GLY A 41 -7.75 1.07 15.45
CA GLY A 41 -7.48 2.30 16.17
C GLY A 41 -5.97 2.50 16.41
N PRO A 42 -5.51 2.65 17.67
CA PRO A 42 -4.08 2.82 17.98
C PRO A 42 -3.16 1.68 17.52
N LEU A 43 -3.69 0.48 17.27
CA LEU A 43 -2.90 -0.69 16.84
C LEU A 43 -2.56 -0.67 15.34
N THR A 44 -3.13 0.27 14.58
CA THR A 44 -2.90 0.45 13.14
C THR A 44 -1.42 0.51 12.79
N ASP A 45 -0.66 1.30 13.53
CA ASP A 45 0.76 1.55 13.25
C ASP A 45 1.61 0.32 13.52
N TYR A 46 1.17 -0.53 14.44
CA TYR A 46 1.79 -1.83 14.71
C TYR A 46 1.48 -2.84 13.59
N PHE A 47 0.24 -2.84 13.08
CA PHE A 47 -0.21 -3.76 12.03
C PHE A 47 0.35 -3.41 10.64
N VAL A 48 0.34 -2.14 10.26
CA VAL A 48 0.97 -1.66 9.02
C VAL A 48 2.50 -1.90 9.09
N GLY A 49 3.02 -2.02 10.31
CA GLY A 49 4.40 -2.34 10.60
C GLY A 49 5.32 -1.14 10.39
N LYS A 50 6.50 -1.20 11.03
CA LYS A 50 7.62 -0.35 10.67
C LYS A 50 8.14 -0.78 9.30
N GLU A 51 7.58 -0.17 8.26
CA GLU A 51 8.19 0.05 6.95
C GLU A 51 8.60 -1.23 6.19
N LEU A 52 8.59 -1.17 4.86
CA LEU A 52 9.31 -2.14 4.05
C LEU A 52 10.78 -2.10 4.47
N HIS A 53 11.19 -3.03 5.34
CA HIS A 53 12.54 -2.99 5.91
C HIS A 53 13.55 -3.40 4.81
N PRO A 54 14.54 -2.56 4.48
CA PRO A 54 15.46 -2.84 3.37
C PRO A 54 16.32 -4.10 3.58
N ALA A 55 16.45 -4.59 4.82
CA ALA A 55 17.08 -5.87 5.13
C ALA A 55 16.17 -7.10 4.96
N VAL A 56 14.89 -6.92 4.62
CA VAL A 56 13.94 -7.99 4.32
C VAL A 56 13.49 -7.81 2.86
N PRO A 57 14.34 -8.18 1.89
CA PRO A 57 14.10 -7.93 0.48
C PRO A 57 12.86 -8.68 -0.06
N ASP A 58 12.53 -9.85 0.52
CA ASP A 58 11.38 -10.68 0.12
C ASP A 58 10.17 -10.50 1.04
N SER A 59 9.84 -9.25 1.32
CA SER A 59 8.58 -8.93 1.97
C SER A 59 7.46 -9.01 0.93
N PHE A 60 6.88 -10.21 0.70
CA PHE A 60 5.57 -10.37 0.02
C PHE A 60 4.42 -9.62 0.72
N TYR A 61 4.74 -8.76 1.69
CA TYR A 61 3.82 -7.92 2.44
C TYR A 61 3.02 -7.00 1.51
N LEU A 62 3.69 -6.26 0.62
CA LEU A 62 2.99 -5.34 -0.30
C LEU A 62 2.01 -6.12 -1.18
N TYR A 63 2.46 -7.23 -1.77
CA TYR A 63 1.59 -8.09 -2.59
C TYR A 63 0.40 -8.67 -1.81
N ARG A 64 0.63 -9.22 -0.61
CA ARG A 64 -0.41 -9.82 0.23
C ARG A 64 -1.41 -8.79 0.73
N SER A 65 -0.93 -7.68 1.28
CA SER A 65 -1.79 -6.60 1.77
C SER A 65 -2.57 -5.96 0.63
N ALA A 66 -1.99 -5.83 -0.57
CA ALA A 66 -2.69 -5.29 -1.74
C ALA A 66 -3.78 -6.22 -2.24
N SER A 67 -3.49 -7.52 -2.37
CA SER A 67 -4.48 -8.52 -2.78
C SER A 67 -5.65 -8.57 -1.81
N TRP A 68 -5.36 -8.50 -0.52
CA TRP A 68 -6.37 -8.47 0.53
C TRP A 68 -7.22 -7.19 0.50
N LEU A 69 -6.59 -6.01 0.38
CA LEU A 69 -7.31 -4.74 0.29
C LEU A 69 -8.21 -4.69 -0.94
N LEU A 70 -7.75 -5.20 -2.09
CA LEU A 70 -8.56 -5.31 -3.29
C LEU A 70 -9.79 -6.19 -3.06
N GLY A 71 -9.63 -7.37 -2.45
CA GLY A 71 -10.76 -8.23 -2.11
C GLY A 71 -11.79 -7.54 -1.22
N LEU A 72 -11.33 -6.76 -0.23
CA LEU A 72 -12.22 -5.99 0.65
C LEU A 72 -12.99 -4.88 -0.06
N MET A 73 -12.34 -4.22 -1.03
CA MET A 73 -12.98 -3.20 -1.84
C MET A 73 -14.00 -3.80 -2.82
N GLU A 74 -13.72 -4.98 -3.37
CA GLU A 74 -14.62 -5.70 -4.28
C GLU A 74 -15.83 -6.30 -3.56
N GLU A 75 -15.61 -6.93 -2.40
CA GLU A 75 -16.66 -7.62 -1.64
C GLU A 75 -17.48 -6.66 -0.77
N ALA A 76 -16.89 -5.51 -0.38
CA ALA A 76 -17.46 -4.53 0.54
C ALA A 76 -18.24 -5.15 1.73
N PRO A 77 -17.59 -6.00 2.56
CA PRO A 77 -18.29 -6.69 3.64
C PRO A 77 -18.89 -5.69 4.64
N ALA A 78 -20.09 -5.99 5.15
CA ALA A 78 -20.81 -5.08 6.05
C ALA A 78 -20.05 -4.73 7.34
N ASP A 79 -19.22 -5.67 7.83
CA ASP A 79 -18.43 -5.52 9.05
C ASP A 79 -16.93 -5.32 8.78
N TRP A 80 -16.58 -4.84 7.58
CA TRP A 80 -15.22 -4.43 7.26
C TRP A 80 -14.86 -3.05 7.82
#